data_AF-A0A7S1ZU76-F1
#
_entry.id   AF-A0A7S1ZU76-F1
#
_cell.length_a   1.000
_cell.length_b   1.000
_cell.length_c   1.000
_cell.angle_alpha   90.00
_cell.angle_beta   90.00
_cell.angle_gamma   90.00
#
_symmetry.space_group_name_H-M   'P 1'
#
loop_
_entity.id
_entity.type
_entity.pdbx_description
1 polymer ?
#
loop_
_entity_poly.entity_id
_entity_poly.type
_entity_poly.pdbx_seq_one_letter_code
_entity_poly.pdbx_strand_id
1 'polypeptide(L)'
;LVARTDCRLERGLEEVIERCKTYEALGADIVYAENLQSRQEYEALRSSLKGETLTMLAQLQLYPNDEDEQRRIQGAPYTIDDVGDMGYDLALFGVTGLQSAVGALQGVAREFFANKGIVTSRDDNT
;
A
#
# COMPACT_ATOMS: atom_id res chain seq x y z
N LEU A 1 0.62 14.88 12.83
CA LEU A 1 -0.50 13.96 13.08
C LEU A 1 -0.98 13.42 11.73
N VAL A 2 -1.07 12.09 11.60
CA VAL A 2 -1.65 11.45 10.41
C VAL A 2 -3.09 11.09 10.73
N ALA A 3 -4.04 11.63 9.98
CA ALA A 3 -5.45 11.26 10.09
C ALA A 3 -5.79 10.19 9.04
N ARG A 4 -6.29 9.04 9.52
CA ARG A 4 -6.57 7.85 8.70
C ARG A 4 -8.05 7.51 8.70
N THR A 5 -8.58 7.13 7.55
CA THR A 5 -9.89 6.47 7.43
C THR A 5 -9.80 5.19 6.58
N ASP A 6 -10.55 4.17 6.97
CA ASP A 6 -10.67 2.87 6.30
C ASP A 6 -12.11 2.59 5.84
N CYS A 7 -12.99 3.59 5.90
CA CYS A 7 -14.42 3.42 5.65
C CYS A 7 -14.80 3.15 4.19
N ARG A 8 -13.83 3.11 3.25
CA ARG A 8 -14.11 3.01 1.81
C ARG A 8 -14.96 1.80 1.46
N LEU A 9 -14.67 0.63 2.04
CA LEU A 9 -15.38 -0.62 1.74
C LEU A 9 -16.83 -0.61 2.24
N GLU A 10 -17.09 0.01 3.39
CA GLU A 10 -18.41 0.00 4.04
C GLU A 10 -19.31 1.18 3.66
N ARG A 11 -18.70 2.34 3.37
CA ARG A 11 -19.41 3.62 3.24
C ARG A 11 -19.26 4.30 1.89
N GLY A 12 -18.42 3.77 1.00
CA GLY A 12 -18.19 4.34 -0.33
C GLY A 12 -17.22 5.52 -0.34
N LEU A 13 -16.97 6.05 -1.54
CA LEU A 13 -15.99 7.11 -1.79
C LEU A 13 -16.42 8.48 -1.23
N GLU A 14 -17.70 8.83 -1.33
CA GLU A 14 -18.21 10.13 -0.87
C GLU A 14 -17.96 10.34 0.63
N GLU A 15 -18.25 9.33 1.45
CA GLU A 15 -17.97 9.36 2.89
C GLU A 15 -16.46 9.50 3.18
N VAL A 16 -15.61 8.82 2.40
CA VAL A 16 -14.15 8.93 2.54
C VAL A 16 -13.72 10.38 2.33
N ILE A 17 -14.21 11.03 1.27
CA ILE A 17 -13.88 12.42 0.94
C ILE A 17 -14.34 13.37 2.05
N GLU A 18 -15.57 13.22 2.53
CA GLU A 18 -16.10 14.08 3.60
C GLU A 18 -15.31 13.93 4.92
N ARG A 19 -14.91 12.71 5.28
CA ARG A 19 -14.02 12.49 6.42
C ARG A 19 -12.65 13.13 6.23
N CYS A 20 -12.06 12.97 5.05
CA CYS A 20 -10.75 13.54 4.74
C CYS A 20 -10.76 15.07 4.79
N LYS A 21 -11.81 15.72 4.25
CA LYS A 21 -12.01 17.17 4.40
C LYS A 21 -12.19 17.58 5.86
N THR A 22 -12.91 16.78 6.65
CA THR A 22 -13.07 17.03 8.08
C THR A 22 -11.73 16.93 8.81
N TYR A 23 -10.90 15.94 8.48
CA TYR A 23 -9.55 15.80 9.05
C TYR A 23 -8.66 17.01 8.71
N GLU A 24 -8.70 17.46 7.46
CA GLU A 24 -8.01 18.68 7.03
C GLU A 24 -8.49 19.91 7.82
N ALA A 25 -9.81 20.09 7.97
CA ALA A 25 -10.39 21.20 8.72
C ALA A 25 -10.05 21.18 10.22
N LEU A 26 -9.85 19.98 10.79
CA LEU A 26 -9.40 19.79 12.17
C LEU A 26 -7.89 19.95 12.35
N GLY A 27 -7.14 20.21 11.28
CA GLY A 27 -5.71 20.48 11.32
C GLY A 27 -4.83 19.23 11.26
N ALA A 28 -5.27 18.17 10.58
CA ALA A 28 -4.39 17.04 10.28
C ALA A 28 -3.22 17.47 9.38
N ASP A 29 -1.99 17.10 9.76
CA ASP A 29 -0.81 17.39 8.94
C ASP A 29 -0.77 16.52 7.68
N ILE A 30 -1.25 15.28 7.77
CA ILE A 30 -1.30 14.31 6.67
C ILE A 30 -2.66 13.62 6.69
N VAL A 31 -3.27 13.48 5.51
CA VAL A 31 -4.49 12.71 5.29
C VAL A 31 -4.17 11.39 4.58
N TYR A 32 -4.77 10.31 5.07
CA TYR A 32 -4.57 8.96 4.53
C TYR A 32 -5.91 8.20 4.45
N ALA A 33 -6.36 7.92 3.22
CA ALA A 33 -7.51 7.05 2.98
C ALA A 33 -7.06 5.66 2.55
N GLU A 34 -7.58 4.63 3.20
CA GLU A 34 -7.33 3.24 2.82
C GLU A 34 -8.35 2.68 1.84
N ASN A 35 -7.93 1.63 1.12
CA ASN A 35 -8.77 0.79 0.30
C ASN A 35 -9.49 1.53 -0.83
N LEU A 36 -8.89 2.59 -1.37
CA LEU A 36 -9.34 3.17 -2.64
C LEU A 36 -9.11 2.16 -3.76
N GLN A 37 -10.10 2.04 -4.63
CA GLN A 37 -10.22 0.89 -5.55
C GLN A 37 -9.64 1.17 -6.94
N SER A 38 -9.39 2.43 -7.29
CA SER A 38 -8.85 2.80 -8.59
C SER A 38 -8.10 4.12 -8.57
N ARG A 39 -7.31 4.37 -9.63
CA ARG A 39 -6.61 5.64 -9.86
C ARG A 39 -7.57 6.83 -9.82
N GLN A 40 -8.77 6.67 -10.40
CA GLN A 40 -9.78 7.71 -10.42
C GLN A 40 -10.26 8.08 -9.02
N GLU A 41 -10.35 7.12 -8.09
CA GLU A 41 -10.70 7.41 -6.70
C GLU A 41 -9.60 8.17 -5.98
N TYR A 42 -8.34 7.79 -6.22
CA TYR A 42 -7.17 8.50 -5.69
C TYR A 42 -7.13 9.96 -6.17
N GLU A 43 -7.31 10.18 -7.46
CA GLU A 43 -7.36 11.51 -8.08
C GLU A 43 -8.56 12.34 -7.60
N ALA A 44 -9.74 11.72 -7.46
CA ALA A 44 -10.94 12.38 -6.97
C ALA A 44 -10.78 12.83 -5.50
N LEU A 45 -10.20 11.98 -4.64
CA LEU A 45 -9.88 12.36 -3.27
C LEU A 45 -8.86 13.50 -3.27
N ARG A 46 -7.77 13.38 -4.04
CA ARG A 46 -6.73 14.40 -4.07
C ARG A 46 -7.28 15.75 -4.51
N SER A 47 -8.09 15.77 -5.56
CA SER A 47 -8.72 16.99 -6.09
C SER A 47 -9.74 17.63 -5.14
N SER A 48 -10.21 16.88 -4.13
CA SER A 48 -11.19 17.35 -3.15
C SER A 48 -10.57 18.00 -1.91
N LEU A 49 -9.25 17.93 -1.77
CA LEU A 49 -8.47 18.48 -0.66
C LEU A 49 -7.69 19.72 -1.12
N LYS A 50 -7.24 20.54 -0.16
CA LYS A 50 -6.40 21.71 -0.47
C LYS A 50 -5.05 21.29 -1.07
N GLY A 51 -4.44 22.19 -1.82
CA GLY A 51 -3.15 21.95 -2.49
C GLY A 51 -2.01 21.72 -1.51
N GLU A 52 -2.05 22.40 -0.35
CA GLU A 52 -1.07 22.31 0.72
C GLU A 52 -1.23 21.10 1.65
N THR A 53 -2.35 20.39 1.56
CA THR A 53 -2.63 19.22 2.41
C THR A 53 -1.78 18.04 1.96
N LEU A 54 -0.90 17.57 2.84
CA LEU A 54 -0.08 16.41 2.57
C LEU A 54 -0.94 15.15 2.56
N THR A 55 -0.67 14.28 1.60
CA THR A 55 -1.44 13.06 1.38
C THR A 55 -0.54 11.86 1.29
N MET A 56 -0.98 10.76 1.90
CA MET A 56 -0.25 9.50 1.92
C MET A 56 -1.05 8.42 1.25
N LEU A 57 -0.37 7.64 0.41
CA LEU A 57 -0.90 6.45 -0.24
C LEU A 57 -0.16 5.23 0.32
N ALA A 58 -0.92 4.25 0.80
CA ALA A 58 -0.42 2.89 1.00
C ALA A 58 -1.20 1.94 0.10
N GLN A 59 -0.65 0.76 -0.19
CA GLN A 59 -1.04 -0.23 -1.22
C GLN A 59 -0.08 -0.31 -2.43
N LEU A 60 1.22 -0.18 -2.17
CA LEU A 60 2.29 -0.34 -3.19
C LEU A 60 2.90 -1.75 -3.19
N GLN A 61 2.28 -2.71 -2.51
CA GLN A 61 2.86 -4.03 -2.26
C GLN A 61 2.19 -5.10 -3.11
N LEU A 62 3.02 -5.88 -3.80
CA LEU A 62 2.59 -7.12 -4.46
C LEU A 62 2.28 -8.18 -3.40
N TYR A 63 1.13 -8.84 -3.52
CA TYR A 63 0.88 -10.11 -2.85
C TYR A 63 1.06 -11.24 -3.88
N PRO A 64 2.14 -12.03 -3.81
CA PRO A 64 2.47 -12.97 -4.86
C PRO A 64 1.50 -14.16 -4.99
N ASN A 65 0.63 -14.42 -4.00
CA ASN A 65 -0.08 -15.69 -3.88
C ASN A 65 -1.57 -15.57 -3.45
N ASP A 66 -2.30 -14.57 -3.91
CA ASP A 66 -3.75 -14.58 -3.66
C ASP A 66 -4.50 -15.29 -4.81
N GLU A 67 -4.84 -16.55 -4.53
CA GLU A 67 -5.94 -17.28 -5.21
C GLU A 67 -7.30 -16.63 -4.94
N ASP A 68 -7.37 -15.68 -4.01
CA ASP A 68 -8.49 -14.77 -3.84
C ASP A 68 -8.59 -13.83 -5.04
N GLU A 69 -9.45 -14.20 -5.98
CA GLU A 69 -9.84 -13.45 -7.17
C GLU A 69 -10.20 -11.98 -6.84
N GLN A 70 -10.67 -11.70 -5.61
CA GLN A 70 -10.94 -10.35 -5.12
C GLN A 70 -9.69 -9.47 -4.96
N ARG A 71 -8.52 -10.05 -4.63
CA ARG A 71 -7.26 -9.29 -4.52
C ARG A 71 -6.55 -9.10 -5.86
N ARG A 72 -6.86 -9.92 -6.87
CA ARG A 72 -6.46 -9.66 -8.27
C ARG A 72 -7.15 -8.44 -8.89
N ILE A 73 -8.23 -7.94 -8.28
CA ILE A 73 -8.94 -6.73 -8.74
C ILE A 73 -8.09 -5.47 -8.49
N GLN A 74 -7.18 -5.51 -7.52
CA GLN A 74 -6.11 -4.52 -7.43
C GLN A 74 -5.06 -4.89 -8.45
N GLY A 75 -5.05 -4.16 -9.57
CA GLY A 75 -4.05 -4.28 -10.62
C GLY A 75 -2.62 -4.15 -10.08
N ALA A 76 -1.64 -4.19 -10.99
CA ALA A 76 -0.23 -4.00 -10.61
C ALA A 76 -0.09 -2.83 -9.61
N PRO A 77 0.65 -3.02 -8.49
CA PRO A 77 0.79 -1.97 -7.50
C PRO A 77 1.40 -0.75 -8.14
N TYR A 78 0.91 0.41 -7.72
CA TYR A 78 1.41 1.69 -8.20
C TYR A 78 2.91 1.79 -7.93
N THR A 79 3.62 2.37 -8.89
CA THR A 79 5.02 2.79 -8.71
C THR A 79 5.07 4.09 -7.90
N ILE A 80 6.27 4.49 -7.46
CA ILE A 80 6.46 5.81 -6.84
C ILE A 80 6.08 6.93 -7.82
N ASP A 81 6.34 6.73 -9.11
CA ASP A 81 5.99 7.70 -10.16
C ASP A 81 4.45 7.82 -10.28
N ASP A 82 3.72 6.70 -10.26
CA ASP A 82 2.25 6.71 -10.27
C ASP A 82 1.67 7.46 -9.06
N VAL A 83 2.27 7.29 -7.87
CA VAL A 83 1.87 8.00 -6.65
C VAL A 83 2.05 9.51 -6.82
N GLY A 84 3.19 9.93 -7.36
CA GLY A 84 3.48 11.33 -7.66
C GLY A 84 2.53 11.91 -8.71
N ASP A 85 2.25 11.16 -9.79
CA ASP A 85 1.35 11.57 -10.86
C ASP A 85 -0.11 11.71 -10.39
N MET A 86 -0.53 10.94 -9.38
CA MET A 86 -1.84 11.10 -8.73
C MET A 86 -1.90 12.28 -7.75
N GLY A 87 -0.76 12.96 -7.53
CA GLY A 87 -0.65 14.14 -6.66
C GLY A 87 -0.48 13.82 -5.17
N TYR A 88 -0.02 12.61 -4.84
CA TYR A 88 0.26 12.20 -3.46
C TYR A 88 1.71 12.50 -3.07
N ASP A 89 1.90 12.90 -1.81
CA ASP A 89 3.20 13.39 -1.31
C ASP A 89 4.03 12.29 -0.65
N LEU A 90 3.37 11.27 -0.08
CA LEU A 90 4.01 10.18 0.64
C LEU A 90 3.55 8.80 0.15
N ALA A 91 4.51 7.89 0.05
CA ALA A 91 4.32 6.48 -0.26
C ALA A 91 4.66 5.62 0.97
N LEU A 92 3.71 4.79 1.43
CA LEU A 92 3.91 3.93 2.60
C LEU A 92 4.16 2.46 2.21
N PHE A 93 5.35 1.97 2.53
CA PHE A 93 5.79 0.58 2.35
C PHE A 93 5.80 -0.20 3.68
N GLY A 94 4.63 -0.31 4.32
CA GLY A 94 4.51 -0.79 5.70
C GLY A 94 5.06 -2.19 6.00
N VAL A 95 4.96 -3.16 5.08
CA VAL A 95 5.40 -4.55 5.34
C VAL A 95 6.42 -5.10 4.35
N THR A 96 6.94 -4.27 3.44
CA THR A 96 7.89 -4.71 2.40
C THR A 96 9.15 -5.36 2.99
N GLY A 97 9.74 -4.77 4.03
CA GLY A 97 10.90 -5.35 4.71
C GLY A 97 10.59 -6.69 5.39
N LEU A 98 9.42 -6.81 6.01
CA LEU A 98 8.97 -8.06 6.63
C LEU A 98 8.72 -9.15 5.57
N GLN A 99 8.06 -8.81 4.47
CA GLN A 99 7.84 -9.72 3.35
C GLN A 99 9.15 -10.22 2.75
N SER A 100 10.16 -9.34 2.61
CA SER A 100 11.50 -9.72 2.16
C SER A 100 12.15 -10.74 3.10
N ALA A 101 12.13 -10.48 4.42
CA ALA A 101 12.67 -11.39 5.42
C ALA A 101 11.95 -12.75 5.42
N VAL A 102 10.62 -12.75 5.40
CA VAL A 102 9.81 -13.98 5.33
C VAL A 102 10.08 -14.74 4.04
N GLY A 103 10.18 -14.06 2.90
CA GLY A 103 10.49 -14.67 1.61
C GLY A 103 11.85 -15.38 1.60
N ALA A 104 12.87 -14.76 2.20
CA ALA A 104 14.19 -15.37 2.36
C ALA A 104 14.14 -16.63 3.25
N LEU A 105 13.47 -16.54 4.41
CA LEU A 105 13.28 -17.68 5.32
C LEU A 105 12.52 -18.83 4.65
N GLN A 106 11.46 -18.53 3.90
CA GLN A 106 10.71 -19.53 3.12
C GLN A 106 11.59 -20.17 2.04
N GLY A 107 12.45 -19.39 1.38
CA GLY A 107 13.43 -19.90 0.41
C GLY A 107 14.36 -20.94 1.04
N VAL A 108 14.97 -20.60 2.17
CA VAL A 108 15.86 -21.48 2.93
C VAL A 108 15.11 -22.73 3.41
N ALA A 109 13.90 -22.59 3.95
CA ALA A 109 13.10 -23.72 4.40
C ALA A 109 12.80 -24.70 3.25
N ARG A 110 12.44 -24.20 2.06
CA ARG A 110 12.20 -25.06 0.89
C ARG A 110 13.44 -25.87 0.50
N GLU A 111 14.61 -25.23 0.49
CA GLU A 111 15.87 -25.92 0.22
C GLU A 111 16.17 -26.96 1.29
N PHE A 112 16.07 -26.59 2.56
CA PHE A 112 16.30 -27.48 3.70
C PHE A 112 15.46 -28.76 3.59
N PHE A 113 14.16 -28.64 3.29
CA PHE A 113 13.29 -29.81 3.15
C PHE A 113 13.59 -30.62 1.89
N ALA A 114 13.91 -29.98 0.76
CA ALA A 114 14.23 -30.67 -0.50
C ALA A 114 15.55 -31.46 -0.40
N ASN A 115 16.53 -30.92 0.31
CA ASN A 115 17.89 -31.46 0.42
C ASN A 115 18.11 -32.24 1.72
N LYS A 116 17.04 -32.74 2.36
CA LYS A 116 17.10 -33.58 3.58
C LYS A 116 17.93 -32.95 4.72
N GLY A 117 17.78 -31.65 4.91
CA GLY A 117 18.41 -30.89 5.99
C GLY A 117 19.71 -30.17 5.61
N ILE A 118 20.13 -30.22 4.35
CA ILE A 118 21.32 -29.50 3.87
C ILE A 118 20.88 -28.21 3.18
N VAL A 119 21.44 -27.08 3.61
CA VAL A 119 21.31 -25.78 2.93
C VAL A 119 22.69 -25.38 2.48
N THR A 120 22.86 -25.15 1.19
CA THR A 120 24.07 -24.58 0.61
C THR A 120 23.94 -23.07 0.70
N SER A 121 24.84 -22.41 1.44
CA SER A 121 24.81 -20.95 1.53
C SER A 121 24.89 -20.35 0.13
N ARG A 122 23.94 -19.48 -0.21
CA ARG A 122 24.10 -18.60 -1.36
C ARG A 122 25.18 -17.57 -1.01
N ASP A 123 26.42 -17.87 -1.40
CA ASP A 123 27.43 -16.84 -1.60
C ASP A 123 27.06 -16.07 -2.88
N ASP A 124 26.03 -15.23 -2.77
CA ASP A 124 25.68 -14.30 -3.84
C ASP A 124 26.61 -13.08 -3.67
N ASN A 125 27.72 -13.13 -4.39
CA ASN A 125 28.57 -11.98 -4.69
C ASN A 125 27.66 -10.89 -5.28
N THR A 126 27.50 -9.80 -4.53
CA THR A 126 26.67 -8.60 -4.84
C THR A 126 26.71 -8.16 -6.30
#